data_AF-A0A6B3EZL4-F1
#
_entry.id   AF-A0A6B3EZL4-F1
#
_cell.length_a   1.000
_cell.length_b   1.000
_cell.length_c   1.000
_cell.angle_alpha   90.00
_cell.angle_beta   90.00
_cell.angle_gamma   90.00
#
_symmetry.space_group_name_H-M   'P 1'
#
loop_
_entity.id
_entity.type
_entity.pdbx_description
1 polymer ?
#
loop_
_entity_poly.entity_id
_entity_poly.type
_entity_poly.pdbx_seq_one_letter_code
_entity_poly.pdbx_strand_id
1 'polypeptide(L)'
;PDNGKGGYLRDWAKTAGQGGHFTWLPDWLRSLWHYEHEVYKFHVGLTDGHRYQSNAWSWMVDGRPVSYFYESPPPGSDGCPRATTGDCAREVLALGTPALWWAACAAL
;
A
#
# COMPACT_ATOMS: atom_id res chain seq x y z
N PRO A 1 2.48 22.65 -8.23
CA PRO A 1 1.61 21.91 -7.28
C PRO A 1 0.49 22.83 -6.79
N ASP A 2 -0.68 22.60 -7.34
CA ASP A 2 -1.98 23.20 -7.10
C ASP A 2 -2.54 22.75 -5.75
N ASN A 3 -2.03 23.34 -4.67
CA ASN A 3 -2.64 23.64 -3.37
C ASN A 3 -3.60 22.61 -2.71
N GLY A 4 -3.60 21.34 -3.09
CA GLY A 4 -4.56 20.33 -2.61
C GLY A 4 -6.01 20.55 -3.04
N LYS A 5 -6.29 21.45 -3.99
CA LYS A 5 -7.64 21.64 -4.56
C LYS A 5 -7.68 21.00 -5.94
N GLY A 6 -8.61 20.08 -6.17
CA GLY A 6 -8.83 19.46 -7.48
C GLY A 6 -8.28 18.06 -7.65
N GLY A 7 -7.51 17.47 -6.72
CA GLY A 7 -6.99 16.10 -6.89
C GLY A 7 -5.85 16.02 -7.91
N TYR A 8 -4.92 15.09 -7.68
CA TYR A 8 -3.68 15.02 -8.44
C TYR A 8 -3.92 14.84 -9.95
N LEU A 9 -3.34 15.73 -10.77
CA LEU A 9 -3.45 15.76 -12.24
C LEU A 9 -4.88 15.85 -12.82
N ARG A 10 -5.93 16.13 -12.02
CA ARG A 10 -7.31 16.16 -12.50
C ARG A 10 -7.56 17.17 -13.62
N ASP A 11 -6.97 18.35 -13.52
CA ASP A 11 -7.10 19.44 -14.50
C ASP A 11 -5.85 19.59 -15.38
N TRP A 12 -5.05 18.52 -15.51
CA TRP A 12 -3.83 18.53 -16.34
C TRP A 12 -4.08 19.02 -17.76
N ALA A 13 -5.12 18.53 -18.43
CA ALA A 13 -5.46 18.88 -19.81
C ALA A 13 -5.89 20.35 -19.99
N LYS A 14 -6.27 21.03 -18.90
CA LYS A 14 -6.60 22.46 -18.85
C LYS A 14 -5.40 23.34 -18.50
N THR A 15 -4.24 22.75 -18.19
CA THR A 15 -3.06 23.48 -17.71
C THR A 15 -1.81 23.05 -18.49
N ALA A 16 -1.00 22.14 -17.94
CA ALA A 16 0.24 21.68 -18.55
C ALA A 16 0.02 20.86 -19.84
N GLY A 17 -1.15 20.23 -19.99
CA GLY A 17 -1.57 19.45 -21.15
C GLY A 17 -2.48 20.19 -22.14
N GLN A 18 -2.47 21.53 -22.14
CA GLN A 18 -3.23 22.31 -23.12
C GLN A 18 -2.72 22.04 -24.54
N GLY A 19 -3.63 21.87 -25.50
CA GLY A 19 -3.28 21.60 -26.90
C GLY A 19 -3.02 20.13 -27.24
N GLY A 20 -2.26 19.89 -28.31
CA GLY A 20 -1.90 18.55 -28.80
C GLY A 20 -2.86 17.96 -29.83
N HIS A 21 -2.59 16.72 -30.25
CA HIS A 21 -3.33 16.04 -31.33
C HIS A 21 -4.73 15.54 -30.93
N PHE A 22 -5.01 15.48 -29.62
CA PHE A 22 -6.24 14.87 -29.08
C PHE A 22 -7.20 15.88 -28.46
N THR A 23 -7.07 17.19 -28.74
CA THR A 23 -7.93 18.25 -28.15
C THR A 23 -9.42 18.13 -28.47
N TRP A 24 -9.80 17.30 -29.45
CA TRP A 24 -11.19 16.94 -29.72
C TRP A 24 -11.81 16.05 -28.62
N LEU A 25 -11.00 15.41 -27.77
CA LEU A 25 -11.45 14.70 -26.59
C LEU A 25 -11.68 15.65 -25.41
N PRO A 26 -12.70 15.39 -24.56
CA PRO A 26 -12.94 16.17 -23.36
C PRO A 26 -11.73 16.22 -22.43
N ASP A 27 -11.48 17.38 -21.82
CA ASP A 27 -10.33 17.62 -20.93
C ASP A 27 -10.23 16.60 -19.80
N TRP A 28 -11.35 16.26 -19.17
CA TRP A 28 -11.36 15.31 -18.05
C TRP A 28 -10.87 13.92 -18.46
N LEU A 29 -11.16 13.48 -19.69
CA LEU A 29 -10.73 12.17 -20.19
C LEU A 29 -9.24 12.19 -20.53
N ARG A 30 -8.76 13.28 -21.12
CA ARG A 30 -7.32 13.48 -21.37
C ARG A 30 -6.52 13.53 -20.07
N SER A 31 -7.03 14.23 -19.06
CA SER A 31 -6.44 14.25 -17.71
C SER A 31 -6.46 12.88 -17.05
N LEU A 32 -7.55 12.12 -17.15
CA LEU A 32 -7.64 10.76 -16.60
C LEU A 32 -6.62 9.83 -17.27
N TRP A 33 -6.55 9.84 -18.60
CA TRP A 33 -5.57 9.04 -19.33
C TRP A 33 -4.14 9.40 -18.94
N HIS A 34 -3.83 10.69 -18.84
CA HIS A 34 -2.52 11.13 -18.40
C HIS A 34 -2.22 10.67 -16.96
N TYR A 35 -3.18 10.79 -16.05
CA TYR A 35 -3.05 10.30 -14.68
C TYR A 35 -2.75 8.80 -14.63
N GLU A 36 -3.54 7.96 -15.33
CA GLU A 36 -3.32 6.51 -15.36
C GLU A 36 -1.98 6.14 -16.00
N HIS A 37 -1.52 6.90 -17.00
CA HIS A 37 -0.19 6.72 -17.57
C HIS A 37 0.93 7.03 -16.56
N GLU A 38 0.79 8.09 -15.76
CA GLU A 38 1.74 8.39 -14.68
C GLU A 38 1.68 7.36 -13.55
N VAL A 39 0.49 6.85 -13.21
CA VAL A 39 0.31 5.71 -12.28
C VAL A 39 1.05 4.48 -12.81
N TYR A 40 0.85 4.12 -14.08
CA TYR A 40 1.53 2.99 -14.71
C TYR A 40 3.05 3.16 -14.67
N LYS A 41 3.56 4.32 -15.10
CA LYS A 41 4.99 4.64 -15.07
C LYS A 41 5.60 4.50 -13.68
N PHE A 42 4.90 4.98 -12.65
CA PHE A 42 5.33 4.81 -11.27
C PHE A 42 5.43 3.32 -10.90
N HIS A 43 4.38 2.53 -11.14
CA HIS A 43 4.34 1.13 -10.72
C HIS A 43 5.35 0.24 -11.45
N VAL A 44 5.57 0.44 -12.75
CA VAL A 44 6.59 -0.35 -13.48
C VAL A 44 8.03 0.09 -13.15
N GLY A 45 8.21 1.30 -12.61
CA GLY A 45 9.49 1.81 -12.15
C GLY A 45 9.77 1.54 -10.67
N LEU A 46 8.77 1.16 -9.87
CA LEU A 46 8.91 0.95 -8.44
C LEU A 46 9.63 -0.37 -8.15
N THR A 47 10.92 -0.25 -7.85
CA THR A 47 11.82 -1.40 -7.60
C THR A 47 12.50 -1.36 -6.23
N ASP A 48 12.14 -0.39 -5.40
CA ASP A 48 12.68 -0.24 -4.05
C ASP A 48 12.27 -1.42 -3.16
N GLY A 49 13.26 -2.10 -2.60
CA GLY A 49 13.04 -3.24 -1.72
C GLY A 49 12.49 -2.82 -0.35
N HIS A 50 11.47 -3.52 0.13
CA HIS A 50 10.92 -3.30 1.47
C HIS A 50 11.25 -4.45 2.42
N ARG A 51 11.64 -4.17 3.68
CA ARG A 51 12.00 -5.20 4.68
C ARG A 51 10.89 -6.23 4.88
N TYR A 52 9.63 -5.81 4.83
CA TYR A 52 8.47 -6.68 4.98
C TYR A 52 7.84 -7.11 3.65
N GLN A 53 8.52 -6.96 2.51
CA GLN A 53 8.03 -7.54 1.25
C GLN A 53 7.97 -9.07 1.36
N SER A 54 6.92 -9.68 0.79
CA SER A 54 6.70 -11.12 0.75
C SER A 54 6.74 -11.65 -0.67
N ASN A 55 7.03 -12.95 -0.82
CA ASN A 55 7.03 -13.62 -2.11
C ASN A 55 5.64 -14.22 -2.38
N ALA A 56 5.15 -14.15 -3.61
CA ALA A 56 3.82 -14.67 -3.98
C ALA A 56 3.60 -16.14 -3.58
N TRP A 57 4.63 -16.98 -3.70
CA TRP A 57 4.55 -18.39 -3.30
C TRP A 57 4.39 -18.58 -1.79
N SER A 58 4.92 -17.65 -0.98
CA SER A 58 4.75 -17.69 0.47
C SER A 58 3.33 -17.35 0.93
N TRP A 59 2.50 -16.74 0.07
CA TRP A 59 1.15 -16.34 0.44
C TRP A 59 0.25 -17.54 0.72
N MET A 60 0.37 -18.63 -0.05
CA MET A 60 -0.49 -19.82 0.13
C MET A 60 -0.38 -20.43 1.53
N VAL A 61 0.78 -20.28 2.18
CA VAL A 61 1.05 -20.85 3.50
C VAL A 61 1.11 -19.78 4.60
N ASP A 62 0.73 -18.53 4.30
CA ASP A 62 0.89 -17.39 5.22
C ASP A 62 2.34 -17.28 5.78
N GLY A 63 3.33 -17.61 4.94
CA GLY A 63 4.70 -17.85 5.41
C GLY A 63 5.49 -16.62 5.84
N ARG A 64 5.01 -15.40 5.54
CA ARG A 64 5.67 -14.15 5.92
C ARG A 64 4.64 -13.04 6.18
N PRO A 65 4.30 -12.75 7.44
CA PRO A 65 3.40 -11.64 7.79
C PRO A 65 4.04 -10.28 7.51
N VAL A 66 3.20 -9.29 7.24
CA VAL A 66 3.62 -7.89 7.05
C VAL A 66 3.37 -7.11 8.33
N SER A 67 4.40 -6.44 8.85
CA SER A 67 4.27 -5.58 10.03
C SER A 67 3.73 -4.21 9.64
N TYR A 68 2.62 -3.80 10.26
CA TYR A 68 2.07 -2.46 10.15
C TYR A 68 2.50 -1.57 11.32
N PHE A 69 2.72 -2.16 12.48
CA PHE A 69 3.09 -1.45 13.69
C PHE A 69 3.85 -2.36 14.65
N TYR A 70 4.83 -1.80 15.35
CA TYR A 70 5.58 -2.49 16.39
C TYR A 70 6.02 -1.50 17.47
N GLU A 71 5.84 -1.87 18.73
CA GLU A 71 6.33 -1.17 19.91
C GLU A 71 6.87 -2.17 20.95
N SER A 72 7.73 -1.67 21.83
CA SER A 72 8.25 -2.44 22.96
C SER A 72 7.95 -1.75 24.28
N PRO A 73 6.72 -1.92 24.82
CA PRO A 73 6.34 -1.29 26.08
C PRO A 73 7.07 -1.93 27.27
N PRO A 74 7.48 -1.13 28.27
CA PRO A 74 8.10 -1.64 29.49
C PRO A 74 7.10 -2.41 30.39
N PRO A 75 7.60 -3.19 31.36
CA PRO A 75 6.75 -3.88 32.33
C PRO A 75 5.77 -2.93 33.05
N GLY A 76 4.47 -3.25 32.97
CA GLY A 76 3.41 -2.49 33.62
C GLY A 76 2.72 -1.41 32.77
N SER A 77 3.06 -1.27 31.48
CA SER A 77 2.35 -0.39 30.53
C SER A 77 1.77 -1.15 29.35
N ASP A 78 0.74 -0.59 28.70
CA ASP A 78 0.17 -1.06 27.42
C ASP A 78 -0.13 -2.57 27.33
N GLY A 79 -0.57 -3.16 28.44
CA GLY A 79 -0.89 -4.59 28.54
C GLY A 79 0.31 -5.50 28.86
N CYS A 80 1.52 -4.96 28.96
CA CYS A 80 2.70 -5.70 29.39
C CYS A 80 2.62 -6.00 30.91
N PRO A 81 2.66 -7.28 31.34
CA PRO A 81 2.60 -7.62 32.77
C PRO A 81 3.75 -7.00 33.55
N ARG A 82 3.48 -6.49 34.76
CA ARG A 82 4.50 -5.83 35.60
C ARG A 82 5.61 -6.78 36.06
N ALA A 83 5.32 -8.08 36.13
CA ALA A 83 6.28 -9.12 36.51
C ALA A 83 7.17 -9.59 35.33
N THR A 84 6.94 -9.08 34.11
CA THR A 84 7.75 -9.45 32.94
C THR A 84 9.20 -8.99 33.13
N THR A 85 10.15 -9.86 32.77
CA THR A 85 11.57 -9.52 32.77
C THR A 85 11.93 -8.98 31.39
N GLY A 86 12.09 -7.66 31.28
CA GLY A 86 12.35 -6.95 30.02
C GLY A 86 11.08 -6.39 29.37
N ASP A 87 11.26 -5.66 28.27
CA ASP A 87 10.16 -5.04 27.53
C ASP A 87 9.34 -6.10 26.77
N CYS A 88 8.03 -5.88 26.66
CA CYS A 88 7.16 -6.74 25.87
C CYS A 88 7.27 -6.42 24.37
N ALA A 89 6.72 -7.29 23.52
CA ALA A 89 6.49 -6.99 22.10
C ALA A 89 4.99 -6.74 21.87
N ARG A 90 4.66 -5.61 21.24
CA ARG A 90 3.29 -5.26 20.85
C ARG A 90 3.27 -4.89 19.38
N GLU A 91 2.56 -5.65 18.57
CA GLU A 91 2.56 -5.48 17.11
C GLU A 91 1.18 -5.60 16.49
N VAL A 92 1.00 -4.91 15.36
CA VAL A 92 -0.14 -5.10 14.46
C VAL A 92 0.41 -5.70 13.17
N LEU A 93 0.04 -6.94 12.92
CA LEU A 93 0.47 -7.71 11.75
C LEU A 93 -0.72 -7.93 10.80
N ALA A 94 -0.47 -7.77 9.51
CA ALA A 94 -1.34 -8.32 8.50
C ALA A 94 -1.01 -9.81 8.32
N LEU A 95 -1.82 -10.67 8.94
CA LEU A 95 -1.74 -12.13 8.88
C LEU A 95 -3.17 -12.70 8.78
N GLY A 96 -3.40 -13.62 7.85
CA GLY A 96 -4.66 -14.32 7.71
C GLY A 96 -4.95 -15.24 8.90
N THR A 97 -6.20 -15.70 9.05
CA THR A 97 -6.49 -16.81 9.98
C THR A 97 -6.02 -18.11 9.31
N PRO A 98 -4.93 -18.76 9.77
CA PRO A 98 -4.23 -19.74 8.94
C PRO A 98 -5.12 -20.91 8.49
N ALA A 99 -5.95 -21.43 9.40
CA ALA A 99 -6.86 -22.52 9.08
C ALA A 99 -7.89 -22.16 7.98
N LEU A 100 -8.45 -20.94 8.04
CA LEU A 100 -9.42 -20.48 7.04
C LEU A 100 -8.73 -20.17 5.70
N TRP A 101 -7.54 -19.58 5.75
CA TRP A 101 -6.77 -19.24 4.57
C TRP A 101 -6.33 -20.48 3.79
N TRP A 102 -5.73 -21.45 4.47
CA TRP A 102 -5.29 -22.70 3.84
C TRP A 102 -6.45 -23.51 3.28
N ALA A 103 -7.60 -23.53 3.96
CA ALA A 103 -8.81 -24.15 3.43
C ALA A 103 -9.29 -23.47 2.14
N ALA A 104 -9.24 -22.14 2.07
CA ALA A 104 -9.56 -21.39 0.87
C ALA A 104 -8.56 -21.65 -0.27
N CYS A 105 -7.26 -21.68 0.03
CA CYS A 105 -6.23 -22.01 -0.97
C CYS A 105 -6.40 -23.42 -1.54
N ALA A 106 -6.77 -24.41 -0.71
CA ALA A 106 -7.03 -25.77 -1.16
C ALA A 106 -8.30 -25.92 -2.01
N ALA A 107 -9.21 -24.95 -1.95
CA ALA A 107 -10.46 -24.93 -2.70
C ALA A 107 -10.36 -24.21 -4.07
N LEU A 108 -9.23 -23.57 -4.37
CA LEU A 108 -8.90 -22.95 -5.66
C LEU A 108 -8.32 -23.98 -6.63
#